data_AF-A0A2V9RWL0-F1
#
_entry.id   AF-A0A2V9RWL0-F1
#
_cell.length_a   1.000
_cell.length_b   1.000
_cell.length_c   1.000
_cell.angle_alpha   90.00
_cell.angle_beta   90.00
_cell.angle_gamma   90.00
#
_symmetry.space_group_name_H-M   'P 1'
#
loop_
_entity.id
_entity.type
_entity.pdbx_description
1 polymer ?
#
loop_
_entity_poly.entity_id
_entity_poly.type
_entity_poly.pdbx_seq_one_letter_code
_entity_poly.pdbx_strand_id
1 'polypeptide(L)'
;MIDLIRASAVPSNLMQAAARGALAVPPGEMIEILVYLATHNRVFGQQARLTLAGWDEVSSRAAASDPNTSKEVLEYFISAKNLRPALLPALLENPSLAEGTLADGAGSASREVVETMLKSGRINHSEKILSSLSSNPNLTGIEASNIKNKLASGMVAPVSSQAEEDSVEDDDVMPEIADEPASPNLRQ
;
A
#
# COMPACT_ATOMS: atom_id res chain seq x y z
N MET A 1 22.96 0.57 5.84
CA MET A 1 23.52 -0.59 5.11
C MET A 1 22.65 -0.96 3.90
N ILE A 2 21.33 -0.90 4.01
CA ILE A 2 20.42 -1.16 2.89
C ILE A 2 20.73 -0.35 1.62
N ASP A 3 21.11 0.92 1.73
CA ASP A 3 21.43 1.77 0.57
C ASP A 3 22.62 1.26 -0.24
N LEU A 4 23.61 0.64 0.42
CA LEU A 4 24.76 0.05 -0.27
C LEU A 4 24.35 -1.19 -1.07
N ILE A 5 23.42 -1.98 -0.53
CA ILE A 5 22.88 -3.17 -1.20
C ILE A 5 21.99 -2.75 -2.38
N ARG A 6 21.17 -1.70 -2.20
CA ARG A 6 20.39 -1.09 -3.29
C ARG A 6 21.27 -0.55 -4.40
N ALA A 7 22.38 0.12 -4.05
CA ALA A 7 23.37 0.61 -5.00
C ALA A 7 24.25 -0.50 -5.62
N SER A 8 24.04 -1.78 -5.26
CA SER A 8 24.90 -2.90 -5.67
C SER A 8 26.40 -2.68 -5.37
N ALA A 9 26.71 -1.85 -4.38
CA ALA A 9 28.06 -1.46 -4.00
C ALA A 9 28.68 -2.44 -2.98
N VAL A 10 28.05 -3.59 -2.78
CA VAL A 10 28.40 -4.55 -1.73
C VAL A 10 29.05 -5.79 -2.35
N PRO A 11 30.21 -6.26 -1.85
CA PRO A 11 30.84 -7.48 -2.33
C PRO A 11 29.93 -8.72 -2.22
N SER A 12 30.10 -9.68 -3.13
CA SER A 12 29.28 -10.90 -3.18
C SER A 12 29.24 -11.69 -1.87
N ASN A 13 30.36 -11.73 -1.14
CA ASN A 13 30.43 -12.42 0.17
C ASN A 13 29.48 -11.78 1.19
N LEU A 14 29.38 -10.44 1.17
CA LEU A 14 28.51 -9.71 2.08
C LEU A 14 27.05 -9.77 1.63
N MET A 15 26.77 -9.83 0.31
CA MET A 15 25.43 -10.15 -0.20
C MET A 15 24.97 -11.56 0.21
N GLN A 16 25.88 -12.54 0.20
CA GLN A 16 25.58 -13.90 0.66
C GLN A 16 25.31 -13.95 2.18
N ALA A 17 26.07 -13.21 2.98
CA ALA A 17 25.80 -13.05 4.40
C ALA A 17 24.44 -12.37 4.66
N ALA A 18 24.12 -11.33 3.89
CA ALA A 18 22.83 -10.64 3.91
C ALA A 18 21.67 -11.58 3.63
N ALA A 19 21.77 -12.37 2.56
CA ALA A 19 20.74 -13.33 2.18
C ALA A 19 20.47 -14.41 3.23
N ARG A 20 21.45 -14.68 4.11
CA ARG A 20 21.33 -15.61 5.24
C ARG A 20 20.92 -14.94 6.55
N GLY A 21 20.73 -13.62 6.57
CA GLY A 21 20.42 -12.88 7.79
C GLY A 21 21.61 -12.73 8.75
N ALA A 22 22.85 -12.85 8.24
CA ALA A 22 24.07 -12.89 9.06
C ALA A 22 24.87 -11.55 9.07
N LEU A 23 24.26 -10.46 8.60
CA LEU A 23 24.83 -9.11 8.76
C LEU A 23 24.64 -8.60 10.19
N ALA A 24 25.65 -7.89 10.70
CA ALA A 24 25.58 -7.18 11.96
C ALA A 24 24.81 -5.86 11.80
N VAL A 25 23.50 -5.93 11.57
CA VAL A 25 22.58 -4.79 11.50
C VAL A 25 21.37 -5.03 12.41
N PRO A 26 20.63 -3.97 12.80
CA PRO A 26 19.41 -4.13 13.58
C PRO A 26 18.37 -5.02 12.86
N PRO A 27 17.51 -5.76 13.60
CA PRO A 27 16.54 -6.67 13.00
C PRO A 27 15.58 -6.01 11.98
N GLY A 28 15.17 -4.77 12.22
CA GLY A 28 14.34 -4.01 11.28
C GLY A 28 15.04 -3.77 9.94
N GLU A 29 16.28 -3.29 9.99
CA GLU A 29 17.09 -3.08 8.78
C GLU A 29 17.40 -4.40 8.05
N MET A 30 17.63 -5.49 8.80
CA MET A 30 17.82 -6.81 8.22
C MET A 30 16.60 -7.27 7.41
N ILE A 31 15.38 -7.07 7.95
CA ILE A 31 14.14 -7.43 7.27
C ILE A 31 14.02 -6.66 5.95
N GLU A 32 14.31 -5.36 5.95
CA GLU A 32 14.29 -4.57 4.71
C GLU A 32 15.29 -5.08 3.68
N ILE A 33 16.51 -5.42 4.11
CA ILE A 33 17.54 -6.00 3.25
C ILE A 33 17.08 -7.33 2.65
N LEU A 34 16.54 -8.22 3.48
CA LEU A 34 16.06 -9.53 3.04
C LEU A 34 14.90 -9.40 2.06
N VAL A 35 13.95 -8.48 2.30
CA VAL A 35 12.83 -8.25 1.39
C VAL A 35 13.34 -7.70 0.06
N TYR A 36 14.26 -6.74 0.10
CA TYR A 36 14.87 -6.21 -1.11
C TYR A 36 15.55 -7.32 -1.93
N LEU A 37 16.34 -8.18 -1.28
CA LEU A 37 16.98 -9.33 -1.93
C LEU A 37 15.95 -10.34 -2.45
N ALA A 38 14.90 -10.63 -1.70
CA ALA A 38 13.83 -11.56 -2.07
C ALA A 38 13.04 -11.11 -3.31
N THR A 39 12.94 -9.81 -3.54
CA THR A 39 12.16 -9.22 -4.65
C THR A 39 13.01 -8.90 -5.86
N HIS A 40 14.18 -8.28 -5.67
CA HIS A 40 14.98 -7.71 -6.76
C HIS A 40 16.16 -8.59 -7.19
N ASN A 41 16.64 -9.50 -6.33
CA ASN A 41 17.86 -10.26 -6.61
C ASN A 41 17.54 -11.70 -7.05
N ARG A 42 17.89 -12.05 -8.30
CA ARG A 42 17.66 -13.41 -8.82
C ARG A 42 18.59 -14.47 -8.23
N VAL A 43 19.79 -14.08 -7.83
CA VAL A 43 20.83 -15.02 -7.34
C VAL A 43 20.58 -15.37 -5.88
N PHE A 44 20.29 -14.36 -5.07
CA PHE A 44 20.14 -14.51 -3.62
C PHE A 44 18.68 -14.48 -3.14
N GLY A 45 17.73 -14.17 -4.01
CA GLY A 45 16.34 -13.98 -3.62
C GLY A 45 15.68 -15.23 -3.05
N GLN A 46 15.98 -16.42 -3.58
CA GLN A 46 15.44 -17.66 -3.01
C GLN A 46 15.95 -17.87 -1.57
N GLN A 47 17.25 -17.64 -1.34
CA GLN A 47 17.84 -17.76 -0.01
C GLN A 47 17.24 -16.73 0.96
N ALA A 48 17.08 -15.48 0.52
CA ALA A 48 16.49 -14.42 1.33
C ALA A 48 15.03 -14.72 1.70
N ARG A 49 14.24 -15.30 0.78
CA ARG A 49 12.87 -15.75 1.06
C ARG A 49 12.82 -16.87 2.10
N LEU A 50 13.71 -17.86 2.00
CA LEU A 50 13.82 -18.94 2.98
C LEU A 50 14.19 -18.39 4.36
N THR A 51 15.13 -17.45 4.41
CA THR A 51 15.52 -16.79 5.66
C THR A 51 14.37 -15.95 6.24
N LEU A 52 13.63 -15.20 5.43
CA LEU A 52 12.44 -14.44 5.87
C LEU A 52 11.32 -15.34 6.39
N ALA A 53 11.09 -16.49 5.75
CA ALA A 53 10.08 -17.46 6.18
C ALA A 53 10.39 -18.03 7.58
N GLY A 54 11.68 -18.24 7.88
CA GLY A 54 12.16 -18.68 9.19
C GLY A 54 12.54 -17.54 10.15
N TRP A 55 12.28 -16.28 9.80
CA TRP A 55 12.70 -15.15 10.61
C TRP A 55 11.86 -15.03 11.88
N ASP A 56 12.50 -14.51 12.92
CA ASP A 56 11.90 -14.35 14.25
C ASP A 56 10.56 -13.60 14.16
N GLU A 57 9.55 -14.16 14.84
CA GLU A 57 8.19 -13.62 14.81
C GLU A 57 8.11 -12.26 15.50
N VAL A 58 8.82 -12.08 16.61
CA VAL A 58 8.77 -10.85 17.39
C VAL A 58 9.32 -9.68 16.58
N SER A 59 10.46 -9.90 15.93
CA SER A 59 11.09 -8.92 15.03
C SER A 59 10.21 -8.62 13.81
N SER A 60 9.58 -9.65 13.23
CA SER A 60 8.67 -9.49 12.10
C SER A 60 7.40 -8.72 12.47
N ARG A 61 6.86 -8.96 13.68
CA ARG A 61 5.70 -8.23 14.22
C ARG A 61 6.06 -6.78 14.53
N ALA A 62 7.23 -6.55 15.12
CA ALA A 62 7.72 -5.19 15.36
C ALA A 62 7.84 -4.41 14.04
N ALA A 63 8.41 -5.01 12.99
CA ALA A 63 8.48 -4.40 11.67
C ALA A 63 7.09 -4.18 11.05
N ALA A 64 6.15 -5.12 11.24
CA ALA A 64 4.78 -4.97 10.77
C ALA A 64 4.01 -3.85 11.47
N SER A 65 4.27 -3.58 12.76
CA SER A 65 3.63 -2.50 13.53
C SER A 65 4.32 -1.14 13.39
N ASP A 66 5.58 -1.09 12.94
CA ASP A 66 6.35 0.16 12.87
C ASP A 66 5.88 1.03 11.69
N PRO A 67 5.43 2.27 11.92
CA PRO A 67 5.04 3.21 10.87
C PRO A 67 6.21 3.59 9.94
N ASN A 68 7.46 3.45 10.37
CA ASN A 68 8.62 3.81 9.55
C ASN A 68 9.02 2.69 8.57
N THR A 69 8.39 1.52 8.66
CA THR A 69 8.71 0.39 7.79
C THR A 69 8.41 0.72 6.33
N SER A 70 9.39 0.43 5.47
CA SER A 70 9.28 0.58 4.03
C SER A 70 8.04 -0.12 3.46
N LYS A 71 7.32 0.55 2.55
CA LYS A 71 6.11 0.00 1.88
C LYS A 71 6.38 -1.36 1.24
N GLU A 72 7.54 -1.54 0.62
CA GLU A 72 7.96 -2.81 0.02
C GLU A 72 7.96 -3.97 1.01
N VAL A 73 8.35 -3.74 2.27
CA VAL A 73 8.33 -4.77 3.33
C VAL A 73 6.91 -5.12 3.71
N LEU A 74 6.05 -4.11 3.88
CA LEU A 74 4.66 -4.32 4.25
C LEU A 74 3.90 -5.04 3.11
N GLU A 75 4.17 -4.66 1.85
CA GLU A 75 3.65 -5.33 0.65
C GLU A 75 4.14 -6.78 0.53
N TYR A 76 5.39 -7.04 0.88
CA TYR A 76 5.93 -8.40 0.91
C TYR A 76 5.22 -9.28 1.94
N PHE A 77 4.95 -8.75 3.15
CA PHE A 77 4.28 -9.49 4.23
C PHE A 77 2.78 -9.70 4.00
N ILE A 78 2.09 -8.77 3.34
CA ILE A 78 0.65 -8.91 3.03
C ILE A 78 0.40 -9.84 1.82
N SER A 79 1.43 -10.15 1.04
CA SER A 79 1.31 -11.07 -0.09
C SER A 79 0.88 -12.46 0.39
N ALA A 80 -0.16 -13.04 -0.24
CA ALA A 80 -0.73 -14.34 0.14
C ALA A 80 0.30 -15.49 0.24
N LYS A 81 1.44 -15.39 -0.45
CA LYS A 81 2.53 -16.38 -0.40
C LYS A 81 3.37 -16.31 0.88
N ASN A 82 3.44 -15.15 1.52
CA ASN A 82 4.29 -14.87 2.67
C ASN A 82 3.50 -14.47 3.92
N LEU A 83 2.17 -14.50 3.81
CA LEU A 83 1.26 -14.03 4.85
C LEU A 83 1.30 -14.94 6.06
N ARG A 84 1.73 -14.38 7.19
CA ARG A 84 1.75 -15.06 8.50
C ARG A 84 0.56 -14.57 9.33
N PRO A 85 -0.33 -15.46 9.80
CA PRO A 85 -1.50 -15.06 10.60
C PRO A 85 -1.16 -14.22 11.83
N ALA A 86 -0.02 -14.51 12.47
CA ALA A 86 0.47 -13.81 13.65
C ALA A 86 0.91 -12.35 13.41
N LEU A 87 1.08 -11.94 12.14
CA LEU A 87 1.45 -10.58 11.72
C LEU A 87 0.24 -9.78 11.22
N LEU A 88 -0.87 -10.45 10.90
CA LEU A 88 -2.07 -9.80 10.35
C LEU A 88 -2.55 -8.63 11.22
N PRO A 89 -2.76 -8.76 12.55
CA PRO A 89 -3.26 -7.64 13.34
C PRO A 89 -2.33 -6.42 13.29
N ALA A 90 -1.02 -6.68 13.37
CA ALA A 90 0.01 -5.64 13.31
C ALA A 90 0.05 -4.91 11.96
N LEU A 91 -0.07 -5.65 10.85
CA LEU A 91 -0.10 -5.07 9.50
C LEU A 91 -1.35 -4.21 9.29
N LEU A 92 -2.52 -4.66 9.77
CA LEU A 92 -3.78 -3.94 9.54
C LEU A 92 -3.83 -2.59 10.26
N GLU A 93 -3.19 -2.47 11.42
CA GLU A 93 -3.13 -1.23 12.20
C GLU A 93 -2.05 -0.25 11.70
N ASN A 94 -1.14 -0.67 10.82
CA ASN A 94 -0.01 0.15 10.40
C ASN A 94 -0.41 1.21 9.35
N PRO A 95 -0.29 2.53 9.65
CA PRO A 95 -0.72 3.60 8.73
C PRO A 95 0.06 3.66 7.42
N SER A 96 1.27 3.10 7.36
CA SER A 96 2.14 3.15 6.18
C SER A 96 1.75 2.16 5.08
N LEU A 97 0.86 1.21 5.38
CA LEU A 97 0.20 0.38 4.38
C LEU A 97 -0.85 1.19 3.61
N ALA A 98 -0.73 1.16 2.28
CA ALA A 98 -1.68 1.81 1.39
C ALA A 98 -3.02 1.07 1.39
N GLU A 99 -4.11 1.83 1.41
CA GLU A 99 -5.46 1.27 1.37
C GLU A 99 -5.73 0.48 0.08
N GLY A 100 -5.06 0.82 -1.02
CA GLY A 100 -5.12 0.08 -2.29
C GLY A 100 -4.62 -1.36 -2.13
N THR A 101 -3.44 -1.56 -1.55
CA THR A 101 -2.86 -2.89 -1.33
C THR A 101 -3.70 -3.72 -0.35
N LEU A 102 -4.30 -3.07 0.66
CA LEU A 102 -5.25 -3.73 1.57
C LEU A 102 -6.55 -4.13 0.86
N ALA A 103 -7.05 -3.29 -0.04
CA ALA A 103 -8.22 -3.58 -0.86
C ALA A 103 -7.96 -4.74 -1.86
N ASP A 104 -6.79 -4.78 -2.50
CA ASP A 104 -6.37 -5.88 -3.37
C ASP A 104 -6.22 -7.19 -2.58
N GLY A 105 -5.59 -7.10 -1.40
CA GLY A 105 -5.47 -8.23 -0.47
C GLY A 105 -6.83 -8.72 0.03
N ALA A 106 -7.77 -7.81 0.30
CA ALA A 106 -9.12 -8.10 0.74
C ALA A 106 -9.95 -8.86 -0.30
N GLY A 107 -9.76 -8.60 -1.60
CA GLY A 107 -10.49 -9.30 -2.67
C GLY A 107 -10.13 -10.79 -2.79
N SER A 108 -8.90 -11.16 -2.44
CA SER A 108 -8.40 -12.56 -2.46
C SER A 108 -8.12 -13.13 -1.07
N ALA A 109 -8.56 -12.44 -0.01
CA ALA A 109 -8.31 -12.83 1.37
C ALA A 109 -9.01 -14.15 1.70
N SER A 110 -8.33 -15.01 2.48
CA SER A 110 -8.94 -16.21 3.06
C SER A 110 -9.85 -15.85 4.23
N ARG A 111 -10.73 -16.78 4.63
CA ARG A 111 -11.70 -16.55 5.72
C ARG A 111 -11.06 -16.05 7.02
N GLU A 112 -9.92 -16.60 7.41
CA GLU A 112 -9.19 -16.21 8.62
C GLU A 112 -8.67 -14.76 8.55
N VAL A 113 -8.24 -14.34 7.36
CA VAL A 113 -7.81 -12.96 7.09
C VAL A 113 -9.01 -12.01 7.14
N VAL A 114 -10.14 -12.38 6.53
CA VAL A 114 -11.37 -11.59 6.55
C VAL A 114 -11.87 -11.36 7.98
N GLU A 115 -11.88 -12.39 8.82
CA GLU A 115 -12.32 -12.26 10.21
C GLU A 115 -11.40 -11.30 11.00
N THR A 116 -10.08 -11.40 10.78
CA THR A 116 -9.09 -10.51 11.41
C THR A 116 -9.21 -9.08 10.88
N MET A 117 -9.52 -8.91 9.58
CA MET A 117 -9.79 -7.62 8.95
C MET A 117 -11.03 -6.94 9.53
N LEU A 118 -12.12 -7.68 9.75
CA LEU A 118 -13.34 -7.17 10.35
C LEU A 118 -13.19 -6.75 11.81
N LYS A 119 -12.23 -7.34 12.54
CA LYS A 119 -11.87 -6.94 13.91
C LYS A 119 -11.08 -5.62 13.94
N SER A 120 -10.42 -5.23 12.85
CA SER A 120 -9.62 -4.00 12.81
C SER A 120 -10.50 -2.75 12.60
N GLY A 121 -10.31 -1.74 13.45
CA GLY A 121 -11.04 -0.47 13.36
C GLY A 121 -10.73 0.31 12.07
N ARG A 122 -9.49 0.22 11.57
CA ARG A 122 -9.06 0.96 10.37
C ARG A 122 -9.79 0.50 9.11
N ILE A 123 -10.00 -0.81 8.97
CA ILE A 123 -10.72 -1.39 7.83
C ILE A 123 -12.20 -1.04 7.89
N ASN A 124 -12.78 -1.03 9.08
CA ASN A 124 -14.16 -0.59 9.29
C ASN A 124 -14.38 0.90 8.94
N HIS A 125 -13.32 1.71 8.94
CA HIS A 125 -13.38 3.12 8.58
C HIS A 125 -13.10 3.40 7.09
N SER A 126 -12.59 2.44 6.32
CA SER A 126 -12.27 2.64 4.89
C SER A 126 -13.27 1.93 3.99
N GLU A 127 -14.12 2.73 3.32
CA GLU A 127 -15.15 2.23 2.39
C GLU A 127 -14.56 1.47 1.20
N LYS A 128 -13.34 1.84 0.77
CA LYS A 128 -12.64 1.19 -0.33
C LYS A 128 -12.30 -0.26 -0.01
N ILE A 129 -11.84 -0.53 1.23
CA ILE A 129 -11.52 -1.88 1.69
C ILE A 129 -12.79 -2.70 1.90
N LEU A 130 -13.83 -2.08 2.48
CA LEU A 130 -15.14 -2.72 2.64
C LEU A 130 -15.78 -3.11 1.30
N SER A 131 -15.65 -2.27 0.28
CA SER A 131 -16.13 -2.56 -1.08
C SER A 131 -15.40 -3.76 -1.69
N SER A 132 -14.07 -3.81 -1.58
CA SER A 132 -13.29 -4.97 -2.04
C SER A 132 -13.57 -6.24 -1.24
N LEU A 133 -13.77 -6.13 0.09
CA LEU A 133 -14.21 -7.25 0.92
C LEU A 133 -15.56 -7.79 0.44
N SER A 134 -16.52 -6.92 0.10
CA SER A 134 -17.86 -7.32 -0.35
C SER A 134 -17.86 -8.13 -1.65
N SER A 135 -16.84 -7.95 -2.50
CA SER A 135 -16.65 -8.71 -3.73
C SER A 135 -15.94 -10.05 -3.52
N ASN A 136 -15.46 -10.34 -2.31
CA ASN A 136 -14.75 -11.58 -2.02
C ASN A 136 -15.72 -12.77 -1.85
N PRO A 137 -15.53 -13.89 -2.58
CA PRO A 137 -16.38 -15.08 -2.48
C PRO A 137 -16.29 -15.84 -1.15
N ASN A 138 -15.34 -15.51 -0.28
CA ASN A 138 -15.13 -16.17 1.02
C ASN A 138 -15.94 -15.55 2.18
N LEU A 139 -16.79 -14.55 1.90
CA LEU A 139 -17.63 -13.93 2.93
C LEU A 139 -18.73 -14.88 3.40
N THR A 140 -18.95 -14.92 4.72
CA THR A 140 -20.20 -15.49 5.24
C THR A 140 -21.36 -14.52 5.01
N GLY A 141 -22.58 -15.03 4.81
CA GLY A 141 -23.75 -14.20 4.55
C GLY A 141 -24.03 -13.14 5.64
N ILE A 142 -23.59 -13.41 6.88
CA ILE A 142 -23.69 -12.47 8.01
C ILE A 142 -22.66 -11.34 7.88
N GLU A 143 -21.42 -11.65 7.50
CA GLU A 143 -20.36 -10.65 7.28
C GLU A 143 -20.66 -9.76 6.07
N ALA A 144 -21.12 -10.35 4.97
CA ALA A 144 -21.55 -9.61 3.79
C ALA A 144 -22.70 -8.64 4.12
N SER A 145 -23.67 -9.09 4.94
CA SER A 145 -24.78 -8.25 5.39
C SER A 145 -24.32 -7.13 6.32
N ASN A 146 -23.36 -7.39 7.23
CA ASN A 146 -22.78 -6.36 8.09
C ASN A 146 -22.00 -5.31 7.30
N ILE A 147 -21.20 -5.74 6.32
CA ILE A 147 -20.47 -4.83 5.42
C ILE A 147 -21.45 -4.00 4.60
N LYS A 148 -22.49 -4.62 4.02
CA LYS A 148 -23.54 -3.92 3.26
C LYS A 148 -24.31 -2.93 4.12
N ASN A 149 -24.65 -3.28 5.36
CA ASN A 149 -25.33 -2.38 6.30
C ASN A 149 -24.43 -1.22 6.75
N LYS A 150 -23.12 -1.45 6.90
CA LYS A 150 -22.14 -0.39 7.20
C LYS A 150 -21.92 0.54 6.02
N LEU A 151 -21.79 0.00 4.80
CA LEU A 151 -21.72 0.78 3.57
C LEU A 151 -23.02 1.59 3.34
N ALA A 152 -24.18 0.99 3.62
CA ALA A 152 -25.47 1.64 3.53
C ALA A 152 -25.70 2.68 4.66
N SER A 153 -25.16 2.45 5.87
CA SER A 153 -25.23 3.43 6.98
C SER A 153 -24.20 4.56 6.83
N GLY A 154 -23.10 4.35 6.09
CA GLY A 154 -22.17 5.40 5.67
C GLY A 154 -22.75 6.30 4.56
N MET A 155 -23.78 5.81 3.85
CA MET A 155 -24.51 6.54 2.82
C MET A 155 -25.67 7.38 3.41
N VAL A 156 -25.34 8.34 4.26
CA VAL A 156 -26.12 9.58 4.37
C VAL A 156 -25.24 10.76 3.95
N ALA A 157 -24.85 10.73 2.68
CA ALA A 157 -24.79 11.92 1.85
C ALA A 157 -25.30 11.54 0.45
N PRO A 158 -26.61 11.67 0.19
CA PRO A 158 -27.10 11.58 -1.17
C PRO A 158 -26.72 12.88 -1.87
N VAL A 159 -25.70 12.84 -2.72
CA VAL A 159 -25.66 13.68 -3.91
C VAL A 159 -25.67 12.76 -5.12
N SER A 160 -26.84 12.16 -5.34
CA SER A 160 -27.28 11.87 -6.69
C SER A 160 -27.63 13.20 -7.35
N SER A 161 -26.77 13.62 -8.28
CA SER A 161 -27.21 14.23 -9.53
C SER A 161 -26.22 13.79 -10.59
N GLN A 162 -26.58 12.70 -11.27
CA GLN A 162 -26.06 12.39 -12.58
C GLN A 162 -26.42 13.52 -13.54
N ALA A 163 -25.50 13.75 -14.48
CA ALA A 163 -25.72 14.12 -15.88
C ALA A 163 -26.81 15.17 -16.19
N GLU A 164 -26.40 16.28 -16.81
CA GLU A 164 -26.78 16.54 -18.20
C GLU A 164 -25.92 17.69 -18.75
N GLU A 165 -25.34 17.44 -19.91
CA GLU A 165 -24.86 18.45 -20.84
C GLU A 165 -26.02 19.40 -21.16
N ASP A 166 -25.81 20.71 -21.08
CA ASP A 166 -26.48 21.58 -22.04
C ASP A 166 -25.64 22.84 -22.30
N SER A 167 -25.25 22.92 -23.56
CA SER A 167 -24.75 24.08 -24.28
C SER A 167 -25.77 25.22 -24.28
N VAL A 168 -25.34 26.42 -23.92
CA VAL A 168 -25.95 27.65 -24.44
C VAL A 168 -24.84 28.65 -24.76
N GLU A 169 -24.65 28.83 -26.07
CA GLU A 169 -24.14 30.02 -26.71
C GLU A 169 -25.04 31.21 -26.35
N ASP A 170 -24.43 32.33 -25.97
CA ASP A 170 -24.95 33.70 -26.19
C ASP A 170 -23.74 34.62 -25.93
N ASP A 171 -22.96 34.96 -26.96
CA ASP A 171 -23.19 36.07 -27.91
C ASP A 171 -23.00 37.46 -27.26
N ASP A 172 -22.19 38.26 -27.97
CA ASP A 172 -21.97 39.70 -27.84
C ASP A 172 -21.57 40.31 -26.47
N VAL A 173 -20.31 40.74 -26.35
CA VAL A 173 -19.93 42.16 -26.57
C VAL A 173 -18.39 42.27 -26.65
N MET A 174 -17.87 42.38 -27.87
CA MET A 174 -16.83 43.37 -28.19
C MET A 174 -17.58 44.61 -28.70
N PRO A 175 -17.12 45.85 -28.45
CA PRO A 175 -15.85 46.37 -28.99
C PRO A 175 -15.15 47.25 -27.92
N GLU A 176 -14.03 47.94 -28.09
CA GLU A 176 -13.49 48.63 -29.26
C GLU A 176 -12.04 49.06 -28.91
N ILE A 177 -11.09 48.65 -29.75
CA ILE A 177 -9.81 49.28 -30.17
C ILE A 177 -9.21 50.47 -29.39
N ALA A 178 -7.89 50.39 -29.19
CA ALA A 178 -6.89 51.36 -29.70
C ALA A 178 -5.51 50.93 -29.16
N ASP A 179 -4.63 50.35 -29.97
CA ASP A 179 -3.70 50.99 -30.92
C ASP A 179 -2.26 50.80 -30.38
N GLU A 180 -1.58 49.81 -30.96
CA GLU A 180 -0.11 49.67 -30.99
C GLU A 180 0.48 50.95 -31.65
N PRO A 181 1.70 51.48 -31.34
CA PRO A 181 2.90 50.67 -31.54
C PRO A 181 4.22 51.00 -30.82
N ALA A 182 5.16 50.07 -31.04
CA ALA A 182 6.60 50.25 -31.19
C ALA A 182 7.52 50.09 -29.94
N SER A 183 8.30 49.01 -30.01
CA SER A 183 9.61 48.63 -29.43
C SER A 183 10.66 49.78 -29.31
N PRO A 184 11.95 49.52 -28.96
CA PRO A 184 12.62 48.68 -27.96
C PRO A 184 13.67 49.50 -27.12
N ASN A 185 14.56 48.82 -26.37
CA ASN A 185 15.89 49.26 -25.85
C ASN A 185 16.08 49.72 -24.37
N LEU A 186 16.85 48.89 -23.65
CA LEU A 186 18.18 49.18 -23.09
C LEU A 186 18.35 50.07 -21.82
N ARG A 187 19.05 49.45 -20.84
CA ARG A 187 19.88 50.00 -19.74
C ARG A 187 19.20 50.60 -18.51
N GLN A 188 19.46 49.97 -17.35
CA GLN A 188 20.49 50.43 -16.40
C GLN A 188 21.12 49.25 -15.68
#